data_AF-A0A6P0MAP4-F1
#
_entry.id   AF-A0A6P0MAP4-F1
#
_cell.length_a   1.000
_cell.length_b   1.000
_cell.length_c   1.000
_cell.angle_alpha   90.00
_cell.angle_beta   90.00
_cell.angle_gamma   90.00
#
_symmetry.space_group_name_H-M   'P 1'
#
loop_
_entity.id
_entity.type
_entity.pdbx_description
1 polymer ?
#
loop_
_entity_poly.entity_id
_entity_poly.type
_entity_poly.pdbx_seq_one_letter_code
_entity_poly.pdbx_strand_id
1 'polypeptide(L)'
;MSLDERLVAFLEELDWEENCELKADTSLIKSGLLDSLNLFKLAAWIQEEISSQIDLTEFNLVEEWDTITDILKFIEKHQFACQPLKERGL
;
A
#
# COMPACT_ATOMS: atom_id res chain seq x y z
N MET A 1 9.70 11.75 -6.80
CA MET A 1 8.35 11.18 -6.82
C MET A 1 7.87 11.04 -5.39
N SER A 2 6.64 11.46 -5.15
CA SER A 2 5.87 11.31 -3.92
C SER A 2 5.45 9.84 -3.70
N LEU A 3 4.88 9.53 -2.54
CA LEU A 3 4.40 8.17 -2.24
C LEU A 3 3.19 7.80 -3.12
N ASP A 4 2.28 8.74 -3.34
CA ASP A 4 1.10 8.55 -4.19
C ASP A 4 1.49 8.29 -5.66
N GLU A 5 2.41 9.08 -6.23
CA GLU A 5 2.90 8.86 -7.59
C GLU A 5 3.54 7.48 -7.77
N ARG A 6 4.27 6.98 -6.76
CA ARG A 6 4.90 5.66 -6.82
C ARG A 6 3.88 4.53 -6.68
N LEU A 7 2.88 4.69 -5.81
CA LEU A 7 1.80 3.73 -5.69
C LEU A 7 1.00 3.65 -6.99
N VAL A 8 0.62 4.78 -7.58
CA VAL A 8 -0.10 4.81 -8.85
C VAL A 8 0.73 4.13 -9.96
N ALA A 9 2.01 4.48 -10.09
CA ALA A 9 2.89 3.84 -11.07
C ALA A 9 2.98 2.31 -10.86
N PHE A 10 3.10 1.86 -9.61
CA PHE A 10 3.10 0.43 -9.29
C PHE A 10 1.78 -0.24 -9.69
N LEU A 11 0.63 0.39 -9.42
CA LEU A 11 -0.68 -0.14 -9.80
C LEU A 11 -0.87 -0.17 -11.32
N GLU A 12 -0.36 0.82 -12.06
CA GLU A 12 -0.36 0.82 -13.53
C GLU A 12 0.51 -0.31 -14.11
N GLU A 13 1.61 -0.68 -13.44
CA GLU A 13 2.44 -1.83 -13.83
C GLU A 13 1.79 -3.20 -13.58
N LEU A 14 0.70 -3.28 -12.79
CA LEU A 14 0.04 -4.55 -12.46
C LEU A 14 -0.81 -5.16 -13.59
N ASP A 15 -0.69 -4.65 -14.83
CA ASP A 15 -1.38 -5.14 -16.03
C ASP A 15 -2.90 -5.23 -15.81
N TRP A 16 -3.49 -4.13 -15.32
CA TRP A 16 -4.93 -3.98 -15.23
C TRP A 16 -5.45 -3.50 -16.58
N GLU A 17 -6.55 -4.09 -17.09
CA GLU A 17 -7.07 -3.76 -18.42
C GLU A 17 -7.14 -2.23 -18.63
N GLU A 18 -6.49 -1.74 -19.70
CA GLU A 18 -6.11 -0.33 -20.00
C GLU A 18 -7.26 0.71 -20.05
N ASN A 19 -8.46 0.43 -19.52
CA ASN A 19 -9.64 1.29 -19.66
C ASN A 19 -10.34 1.70 -18.35
N CYS A 20 -9.79 1.40 -17.17
CA CYS A 20 -10.35 1.91 -15.91
C CYS A 20 -9.54 3.10 -15.38
N GLU A 21 -10.14 4.29 -15.40
CA GLU A 21 -9.63 5.46 -14.69
C GLU A 21 -9.57 5.15 -13.18
N LEU A 22 -8.37 4.87 -12.66
CA LEU A 22 -8.12 4.61 -11.24
C LEU A 22 -8.31 5.90 -10.44
N LYS A 23 -9.43 6.00 -9.74
CA LYS A 23 -9.67 7.06 -8.76
C LYS A 23 -9.21 6.61 -7.38
N ALA A 24 -8.82 7.57 -6.56
CA ALA A 24 -8.32 7.32 -5.21
C ALA A 24 -9.32 6.55 -4.33
N ASP A 25 -10.62 6.77 -4.53
CA ASP A 25 -11.71 6.13 -3.79
C ASP A 25 -12.31 4.90 -4.50
N THR A 26 -11.72 4.49 -5.63
CA THR A 26 -12.16 3.27 -6.32
C THR A 26 -11.84 2.07 -5.45
N SER A 27 -12.87 1.27 -5.16
CA SER A 27 -12.73 0.00 -4.45
C SER A 27 -12.01 -1.01 -5.35
N LEU A 28 -10.73 -1.25 -5.09
CA LEU A 28 -9.82 -2.08 -5.87
C LEU A 28 -10.18 -3.56 -5.77
N ILE A 29 -10.62 -3.99 -4.60
CA ILE A 29 -10.92 -5.41 -4.35
C ILE A 29 -12.31 -5.75 -4.86
N LYS A 30 -13.32 -4.91 -4.55
CA LYS A 30 -14.70 -5.17 -5.01
C LYS A 30 -14.86 -5.01 -6.52
N SER A 31 -14.03 -4.17 -7.15
CA SER A 31 -14.01 -4.04 -8.62
C SER A 31 -13.29 -5.20 -9.31
N GLY A 32 -12.56 -6.03 -8.56
CA GLY A 32 -11.73 -7.10 -9.11
C GLY A 32 -10.43 -6.60 -9.75
N LEU A 33 -10.08 -5.31 -9.59
CA LEU A 33 -8.81 -4.75 -10.05
C LEU A 33 -7.64 -5.35 -9.24
N LEU A 34 -7.83 -5.54 -7.93
CA LEU A 34 -6.86 -6.18 -7.06
C LEU A 34 -7.29 -7.61 -6.75
N ASP A 35 -6.77 -8.56 -7.52
CA ASP A 35 -6.91 -9.99 -7.25
C ASP A 35 -5.90 -10.47 -6.20
N SER A 36 -6.02 -11.73 -5.75
CA SER A 36 -5.18 -12.28 -4.68
C SER A 36 -3.69 -12.31 -5.01
N LEU A 37 -3.29 -12.44 -6.29
CA LEU A 37 -1.89 -12.41 -6.70
C LEU A 37 -1.34 -10.98 -6.67
N ASN A 38 -2.10 -10.02 -7.21
CA ASN A 38 -1.69 -8.62 -7.22
C ASN A 38 -1.72 -8.01 -5.81
N LEU A 39 -2.60 -8.46 -4.93
CA LEU A 39 -2.58 -8.11 -3.50
C LEU A 39 -1.28 -8.56 -2.83
N PHE A 40 -0.78 -9.76 -3.15
CA PHE A 40 0.49 -10.23 -2.61
C PHE A 40 1.69 -9.40 -3.13
N LYS A 41 1.68 -9.02 -4.41
CA LYS A 41 2.72 -8.14 -4.98
C LYS A 41 2.68 -6.76 -4.31
N LEU A 42 1.49 -6.19 -4.12
CA LEU A 42 1.31 -4.93 -3.40
C LEU A 42 1.84 -5.04 -1.96
N ALA A 43 1.57 -6.16 -1.28
CA ALA A 43 2.08 -6.39 0.06
C ALA A 43 3.61 -6.42 0.12
N ALA A 44 4.26 -7.06 -0.85
CA ALA A 44 5.71 -7.05 -0.94
C ALA A 44 6.26 -5.63 -1.16
N TRP A 45 5.66 -4.87 -2.10
CA TRP A 45 6.05 -3.49 -2.38
C TRP A 45 5.88 -2.59 -1.16
N ILE A 46 4.76 -2.68 -0.44
CA ILE A 46 4.52 -1.91 0.79
C ILE A 46 5.55 -2.23 1.87
N GLN A 47 5.94 -3.51 2.05
CA GLN A 47 6.99 -3.89 2.99
C GLN A 47 8.33 -3.22 2.68
N GLU A 48 8.69 -3.14 1.39
CA GLU A 48 9.90 -2.44 0.95
C GLU A 48 9.83 -0.94 1.27
N GLU A 49 8.68 -0.31 1.04
CA GLU A 49 8.47 1.13 1.26
C GLU A 49 8.47 1.55 2.73
N ILE A 50 7.90 0.74 3.61
CA ILE A 50 7.86 1.03 5.05
C ILE A 50 9.18 0.68 5.75
N SER A 51 10.08 -0.10 5.12
CA SER A 51 11.33 -0.62 5.72
C SER A 51 11.14 -1.10 7.16
N SER A 52 9.98 -1.70 7.43
CA SER A 52 9.53 -2.05 8.77
C SER A 52 9.30 -3.56 8.81
N GLN A 53 9.65 -4.19 9.94
CA GLN A 53 9.40 -5.62 10.19
C GLN A 53 7.92 -5.89 10.50
N ILE A 54 7.01 -5.18 9.84
CA ILE A 54 5.58 -5.36 10.06
C ILE A 54 5.17 -6.66 9.40
N ASP A 55 4.63 -7.56 10.23
CA ASP A 55 4.03 -8.79 9.74
C ASP A 55 2.65 -8.46 9.14
N LEU A 56 2.61 -8.30 7.82
CA LEU A 56 1.38 -8.02 7.09
C LEU A 56 0.34 -9.14 7.19
N THR A 57 0.72 -10.33 7.65
CA THR A 57 -0.24 -11.44 7.84
C THR A 57 -1.15 -11.25 9.05
N GLU A 58 -0.81 -10.33 9.96
CA GLU A 58 -1.65 -9.98 11.12
C GLU A 58 -2.79 -9.01 10.76
N PHE A 59 -2.78 -8.43 9.56
CA PHE A 59 -3.74 -7.41 9.13
C PHE A 59 -4.79 -7.99 8.18
N ASN A 60 -6.02 -7.46 8.25
CA ASN A 60 -7.04 -7.76 7.26
C ASN A 60 -6.84 -6.88 6.02
N LEU A 61 -5.87 -7.26 5.18
CA LEU A 61 -5.51 -6.51 3.96
C LEU A 61 -6.71 -6.26 3.04
N VAL A 62 -7.71 -7.14 3.07
CA VAL A 62 -8.91 -6.98 2.24
C VAL A 62 -9.80 -5.82 2.70
N GLU A 63 -9.83 -5.53 3.99
CA GLU A 63 -10.59 -4.39 4.53
C GLU A 63 -9.74 -3.12 4.56
N GLU A 64 -8.45 -3.23 4.86
CA GLU A 64 -7.58 -2.07 5.01
C GLU A 64 -7.04 -1.52 3.68
N TRP A 65 -7.01 -2.32 2.61
CA TRP A 65 -6.47 -1.91 1.30
C TRP A 65 -7.53 -1.90 0.20
N ASP A 66 -8.80 -1.63 0.56
CA ASP A 66 -9.89 -1.59 -0.42
C ASP A 66 -9.74 -0.42 -1.40
N THR A 67 -9.11 0.70 -1.02
CA THR A 67 -8.89 1.86 -1.91
C THR A 67 -7.45 2.35 -1.88
N ILE A 68 -7.05 3.12 -2.91
CA ILE A 68 -5.72 3.78 -2.94
C ILE A 68 -5.56 4.69 -1.72
N THR A 69 -6.61 5.42 -1.35
CA THR A 69 -6.62 6.27 -0.17
C THR A 69 -6.34 5.47 1.11
N ASP A 70 -6.92 4.28 1.25
CA ASP A 70 -6.73 3.45 2.45
C ASP A 70 -5.32 2.85 2.50
N ILE A 71 -4.78 2.44 1.35
CA ILE A 71 -3.39 2.00 1.22
C ILE A 71 -2.42 3.11 1.62
N LEU A 72 -2.62 4.34 1.12
CA LEU A 72 -1.77 5.47 1.47
C LEU A 72 -1.80 5.78 2.97
N LYS A 73 -3.00 5.83 3.57
CA LYS A 73 -3.14 6.00 5.02
C LYS A 73 -2.44 4.89 5.81
N PHE A 74 -2.52 3.65 5.33
CA PHE A 74 -1.84 2.52 5.96
C PHE A 74 -0.33 2.70 5.93
N ILE A 75 0.23 3.08 4.77
CA ILE A 75 1.67 3.32 4.63
C ILE A 75 2.09 4.50 5.51
N GLU A 76 1.39 5.64 5.47
CA GLU A 76 1.72 6.80 6.30
C GLU A 76 1.70 6.44 7.79
N LYS A 77 0.65 5.76 8.27
CA LYS A 77 0.53 5.33 9.67
C LYS A 77 1.73 4.48 10.13
N HIS A 78 2.28 3.65 9.26
CA HIS A 78 3.31 2.67 9.61
C HIS A 78 4.74 3.08 9.22
N GLN A 79 4.90 3.95 8.23
CA GLN A 79 6.19 4.53 7.83
C GLN A 79 6.73 5.46 8.94
N PHE A 80 5.85 6.17 9.64
CA PHE A 80 6.25 7.02 10.77
C PHE A 80 6.27 6.29 12.12
N ALA A 81 5.73 5.07 12.21
CA ALA A 81 5.76 4.26 13.42
C ALA A 81 7.16 3.70 13.74
N CYS A 82 8.05 3.62 12.73
CA CYS A 82 9.46 3.27 12.91
C CYS A 82 10.35 4.53 13.04
N GLN A 83 9.99 5.44 13.95
CA GLN A 83 11.02 6.21 14.66
C GLN A 83 11.21 5.56 16.03
N PRO A 84 12.17 4.63 16.20
CA PRO A 84 12.73 4.43 17.52
C PRO A 84 13.26 5.78 17.97
N LEU A 85 12.82 6.21 19.15
CA LEU A 85 13.41 7.28 19.93
C LEU A 85 14.93 7.15 19.86
N LYS A 86 15.57 7.91 18.96
CA LYS A 86 17.02 8.02 18.92
C LYS A 86 17.41 8.59 20.28
N GLU A 87 18.10 7.75 21.02
CA GLU A 87 18.62 7.96 22.36
C GLU A 87 18.96 9.44 22.58
N ARG A 88 18.24 10.09 23.50
CA ARG A 88 18.72 11.32 24.14
C ARG A 88 19.89 10.93 25.04
N GLY A 89 21.01 10.58 24.42
CA GLY A 89 22.33 10.65 25.01
C GLY A 89 22.90 12.02 24.70
N LEU A 90 22.85 12.91 25.69
CA LEU A 90 23.92 13.83 26.11
C LEU A 90 23.45 14.63 27.33
#